data_AF-A0A2V7LGB0-F1
#
_entry.id   AF-A0A2V7LGB0-F1
#
_cell.length_a   1.000
_cell.length_b   1.000
_cell.length_c   1.000
_cell.angle_alpha   90.00
_cell.angle_beta   90.00
_cell.angle_gamma   90.00
#
_symmetry.space_group_name_H-M   'P 1'
#
loop_
_entity.id
_entity.type
_entity.pdbx_description
1 polymer ?
#
loop_
_entity_poly.entity_id
_entity_poly.type
_entity_poly.pdbx_seq_one_letter_code
_entity_poly.pdbx_strand_id
1 'polypeptide(L)'
;MNGAIGWARGSGEFAEERGLRRGEWYKVLEDQGAGWLVLDVNDVHVRITRDYLVVRRSQPKTWSVVRLTPAQGADETHRMYLVCPGCHTRQHLTGRPKESECPKCRKTYPVDWSDRA
;
A
#
# COMPACT_ATOMS: atom_id res chain seq x y z
N MET A 1 -17.71 -10.21 13.70
CA MET A 1 -16.81 -9.87 12.58
C MET A 1 -15.58 -9.21 13.19
N ASN A 2 -14.48 -9.95 13.32
CA ASN A 2 -13.24 -9.43 13.91
C ASN A 2 -12.72 -8.28 13.03
N GLY A 3 -12.88 -7.05 13.50
CA GLY A 3 -12.29 -5.89 12.84
C GLY A 3 -10.78 -6.00 12.89
N ALA A 4 -10.11 -5.62 11.80
CA ALA A 4 -8.65 -5.53 11.78
C ALA A 4 -8.17 -4.66 12.95
N ILE A 5 -7.17 -5.13 13.70
CA ILE A 5 -6.61 -4.36 14.84
C ILE A 5 -5.79 -3.15 14.36
N GLY A 6 -5.41 -3.16 13.08
CA GLY A 6 -4.74 -2.07 12.40
C GLY A 6 -4.56 -2.39 10.92
N TRP A 7 -3.79 -1.55 10.26
CA TRP A 7 -3.42 -1.67 8.86
C TRP A 7 -1.92 -1.48 8.73
N ALA A 8 -1.29 -2.27 7.87
CA ALA A 8 0.14 -2.18 7.62
C ALA A 8 0.43 -2.19 6.12
N ARG A 9 1.46 -1.46 5.71
CA ARG A 9 2.01 -1.48 4.35
C ARG A 9 3.49 -1.84 4.43
N GLY A 10 3.96 -2.63 3.48
CA GLY A 10 5.38 -2.95 3.34
C GLY A 10 6.23 -1.72 3.03
N SER A 11 7.43 -1.64 3.60
CA SER A 11 8.45 -0.65 3.26
C SER A 11 9.75 -1.33 2.83
N GLY A 12 10.22 -1.00 1.63
CA GLY A 12 11.47 -1.51 1.07
C GLY A 12 11.38 -2.93 0.48
N GLU A 13 12.51 -3.42 -0.02
CA GLU A 13 12.61 -4.64 -0.82
C GLU A 13 12.27 -5.91 -0.02
N PHE A 14 12.63 -5.97 1.26
CA PHE A 14 12.32 -7.13 2.11
C PHE A 14 10.82 -7.42 2.18
N ALA A 15 9.97 -6.39 2.25
CA ALA A 15 8.53 -6.58 2.26
C ALA A 15 8.03 -7.19 0.94
N GLU A 16 8.63 -6.82 -0.18
CA GLU A 16 8.30 -7.34 -1.51
C GLU A 16 8.73 -8.80 -1.69
N GLU A 17 9.91 -9.17 -1.19
CA GLU A 17 10.37 -10.57 -1.15
C GLU A 17 9.43 -11.49 -0.36
N ARG A 18 8.70 -10.91 0.60
CA ARG A 18 7.66 -11.61 1.38
C ARG A 18 6.27 -11.54 0.76
N GLY A 19 6.15 -11.04 -0.46
CA GLY A 19 4.90 -11.00 -1.22
C GLY A 19 4.02 -9.78 -0.95
N LEU A 20 4.48 -8.79 -0.17
CA LEU A 20 3.74 -7.54 -0.02
C LEU A 20 3.92 -6.68 -1.27
N ARG A 21 2.82 -6.27 -1.88
CA ARG A 21 2.83 -5.37 -3.03
C ARG A 21 3.11 -3.95 -2.55
N ARG A 22 4.08 -3.29 -3.18
CA ARG A 22 4.39 -1.88 -2.94
C ARG A 22 3.12 -1.02 -3.06
N GLY A 23 2.90 -0.12 -2.09
CA GLY A 23 1.72 0.74 -2.04
C GLY A 23 0.48 0.15 -1.39
N GLU A 24 0.41 -1.15 -1.13
CA GLU A 24 -0.81 -1.79 -0.63
C GLU A 24 -0.88 -1.86 0.89
N TRP A 25 -2.07 -1.59 1.44
CA TRP A 25 -2.33 -1.72 2.86
C TRP A 25 -3.06 -3.02 3.15
N TYR A 26 -2.53 -3.78 4.09
CA TYR A 26 -3.03 -5.06 4.53
C TYR A 26 -3.62 -4.93 5.93
N LYS A 27 -4.67 -5.72 6.23
CA LYS A 27 -5.20 -5.78 7.59
C LYS A 27 -4.17 -6.46 8.48
N VAL A 28 -3.94 -5.90 9.65
CA VAL A 28 -3.21 -6.57 10.73
C VAL A 28 -4.21 -7.48 11.44
N LEU A 29 -3.90 -8.76 11.51
CA LEU A 29 -4.68 -9.78 12.19
C LEU A 29 -4.14 -10.05 13.60
N GLU A 30 -2.81 -10.00 13.76
CA GLU A 30 -2.13 -10.19 15.05
C GLU A 30 -0.96 -9.20 15.19
N ASP A 31 -0.77 -8.69 16.41
CA ASP A 31 0.32 -7.80 16.79
C ASP A 31 1.05 -8.36 18.00
N GLN A 32 2.31 -8.78 17.81
CA GLN A 32 3.19 -9.31 18.88
C GLN A 32 4.09 -8.22 19.48
N GLY A 33 3.65 -6.97 19.44
CA GLY A 33 4.41 -5.82 19.92
C GLY A 33 5.57 -5.48 18.98
N ALA A 34 6.80 -5.53 19.50
CA ALA A 34 8.00 -5.09 18.77
C ALA A 34 8.55 -6.13 17.77
N GLY A 35 8.05 -7.37 17.76
CA GLY A 35 8.61 -8.43 16.92
C GLY A 35 8.08 -8.43 15.49
N TRP A 36 6.85 -8.92 15.33
CA TRP A 36 6.23 -9.14 14.01
C TRP A 36 4.74 -8.85 14.03
N LEU A 37 4.20 -8.60 12.83
CA LEU A 37 2.77 -8.54 12.56
C LEU A 37 2.37 -9.70 11.64
N VAL A 38 1.17 -10.26 11.85
CA VAL A 38 0.53 -11.14 10.86
C VAL A 38 -0.46 -10.32 10.07
N LEU A 39 -0.27 -10.32 8.75
CA LEU A 39 -1.06 -9.58 7.78
C LEU A 39 -1.96 -10.53 7.00
N ASP A 40 -3.17 -10.07 6.70
CA ASP A 40 -4.05 -10.67 5.70
C ASP A 40 -3.61 -10.22 4.29
N VAL A 41 -2.95 -11.10 3.55
CA VAL A 41 -2.44 -10.87 2.20
C VAL A 41 -3.23 -11.71 1.20
N ASN A 42 -4.38 -11.21 0.76
CA ASN A 42 -5.34 -11.93 -0.10
C ASN A 42 -5.72 -13.30 0.52
N ASP A 43 -6.23 -13.29 1.76
CA ASP A 43 -6.66 -14.46 2.53
C ASP A 43 -5.52 -15.42 2.94
N VAL A 44 -4.26 -14.98 2.78
CA VAL A 44 -3.08 -15.67 3.28
C VAL A 44 -2.49 -14.91 4.46
N HIS A 45 -2.29 -15.60 5.57
CA HIS A 45 -1.66 -15.02 6.76
C HIS A 45 -0.14 -14.98 6.57
N VAL A 46 0.42 -13.78 6.46
CA VAL A 46 1.86 -13.58 6.24
C VAL A 46 2.48 -12.87 7.45
N ARG A 47 3.52 -13.47 8.02
CA ARG A 47 4.27 -12.91 9.15
C ARG A 47 5.43 -12.04 8.66
N ILE A 48 5.44 -10.77 9.05
CA ILE A 48 6.45 -9.78 8.65
C ILE A 48 7.02 -9.09 9.88
N THR A 49 8.34 -8.92 9.92
CA THR A 49 9.01 -8.15 10.99
C THR A 49 8.54 -6.70 10.96
N ARG A 50 8.23 -6.14 12.12
CA ARG A 50 7.59 -4.82 12.24
C ARG A 50 8.39 -3.70 11.60
N ASP A 51 9.72 -3.78 11.63
CA ASP A 51 10.62 -2.75 11.09
C ASP A 51 10.50 -2.56 9.56
N TYR A 52 9.92 -3.52 8.85
CA TYR A 52 9.65 -3.42 7.42
C TYR A 52 8.20 -3.01 7.11
N LEU A 53 7.47 -2.49 8.10
CA LEU A 53 6.08 -2.10 7.98
C LEU A 53 5.85 -0.66 8.44
N VAL A 54 5.08 0.07 7.63
CA VAL A 54 4.39 1.28 8.08
C VAL A 54 3.03 0.88 8.62
N VAL A 55 2.73 1.22 9.88
CA VAL A 55 1.51 0.78 10.58
C VAL A 55 0.59 1.96 10.88
N ARG A 56 -0.72 1.78 10.73
CA ARG A 56 -1.76 2.75 11.09
C ARG A 56 -2.92 2.04 11.80
N ARG A 57 -3.63 2.75 12.69
CA ARG A 57 -4.80 2.19 13.41
C ARG A 57 -6.03 2.08 12.51
N SER A 58 -6.33 3.13 11.76
CA SER A 58 -7.50 3.19 10.88
C SER A 58 -7.18 2.71 9.48
N GLN A 59 -8.20 2.21 8.77
CA GLN A 59 -8.11 1.93 7.35
C GLN A 59 -7.59 3.18 6.60
N PRO A 60 -6.66 3.03 5.65
CA PRO A 60 -6.23 4.13 4.80
C PRO A 60 -7.44 4.73 4.07
N LYS A 61 -7.45 6.06 3.96
CA LYS A 61 -8.48 6.82 3.23
C LYS A 61 -7.91 7.64 2.07
N THR A 62 -6.62 7.48 1.80
CA THR A 62 -5.88 8.15 0.74
C THR A 62 -5.31 7.11 -0.21
N TRP A 63 -5.17 7.48 -1.49
CA TRP A 63 -4.34 6.71 -2.41
C TRP A 63 -2.90 6.67 -1.91
N SER A 64 -2.29 5.49 -1.95
CA SER A 64 -0.83 5.38 -1.79
C SER A 64 -0.16 5.72 -3.12
N VAL A 65 0.82 6.63 -3.11
CA VAL A 65 1.60 6.99 -4.30
C VAL A 65 2.87 6.17 -4.32
N VAL A 66 2.98 5.27 -5.30
CA VAL A 66 4.19 4.48 -5.52
C VAL A 66 5.07 5.18 -6.54
N ARG A 67 6.35 5.35 -6.21
CA ARG A 67 7.37 5.87 -7.12
C ARG A 67 8.33 4.75 -7.48
N LEU A 68 8.45 4.46 -8.77
CA LEU A 68 9.40 3.48 -9.27
C LEU A 68 10.74 4.15 -9.51
N THR A 69 11.82 3.53 -9.04
CA THR A 69 13.18 3.87 -9.49
C THR A 69 13.30 3.48 -10.95
N PRO A 70 13.73 4.39 -11.84
CA PRO A 70 13.88 4.03 -13.24
C PRO A 70 14.98 2.99 -13.41
N ALA A 71 14.72 1.98 -14.23
CA ALA A 71 15.79 1.25 -14.89
C ALA A 71 16.57 2.25 -15.79
N GLN A 72 17.89 2.08 -15.91
CA GLN A 72 18.69 2.95 -16.77
C GLN A 72 18.11 2.98 -18.20
N GLY A 73 17.78 4.18 -18.70
CA GLY A 73 17.25 4.38 -20.06
C GLY A 73 15.72 4.26 -20.23
N ALA A 74 14.93 4.09 -19.16
CA ALA A 74 13.47 3.96 -19.26
C ALA A 74 12.73 5.32 -19.36
N ASP A 75 11.70 5.36 -20.24
CA ASP A 75 10.79 6.49 -20.42
C ASP A 75 10.11 6.92 -19.10
N GLU A 76 9.91 8.22 -18.92
CA GLU A 76 9.47 8.81 -17.64
C GLU A 76 7.97 8.66 -17.37
N THR A 77 7.21 8.37 -18.42
CA THR A 77 5.75 8.47 -18.46
C THR A 77 5.02 7.48 -17.54
N HIS A 78 5.67 6.38 -17.11
CA HIS A 78 5.08 5.35 -16.25
C HIS A 78 5.74 5.20 -14.87
N ARG A 79 6.43 6.24 -14.39
CA ARG A 79 7.25 6.16 -13.16
C ARG A 79 6.46 6.22 -11.84
N MET A 80 5.14 6.39 -11.91
CA MET A 80 4.27 6.46 -10.73
C MET A 80 2.94 5.77 -10.98
N TYR A 81 2.43 5.11 -9.95
CA TYR A 81 1.06 4.62 -9.93
C TYR A 81 0.46 4.81 -8.53
N LEU A 82 -0.87 4.83 -8.48
CA LEU A 82 -1.61 4.83 -7.24
C LEU A 82 -2.08 3.44 -6.87
N VAL A 83 -2.20 3.16 -5.57
CA VAL A 83 -2.86 1.96 -5.04
C VAL A 83 -4.10 2.34 -4.24
N CYS A 84 -5.24 1.79 -4.65
CA CYS A 84 -6.55 2.14 -4.08
C CYS A 84 -6.64 1.68 -2.62
N PRO A 85 -7.00 2.56 -1.66
CA PRO A 85 -7.11 2.18 -0.26
C PRO A 85 -8.31 1.25 0.03
N GLY A 86 -9.28 1.18 -0.88
CA GLY A 86 -10.49 0.38 -0.71
C GLY A 86 -10.44 -1.01 -1.32
N CYS A 87 -9.77 -1.18 -2.47
CA CYS A 87 -9.78 -2.45 -3.21
C CYS A 87 -8.42 -2.83 -3.84
N HIS A 88 -7.37 -2.08 -3.52
CA HIS A 88 -5.96 -2.34 -3.87
C HIS A 88 -5.65 -2.31 -5.37
N THR A 89 -6.60 -1.88 -6.20
CA THR A 89 -6.39 -1.66 -7.63
C THR A 89 -5.33 -0.61 -7.88
N ARG A 90 -4.44 -0.91 -8.83
CA ARG A 90 -3.43 0.02 -9.32
C ARG A 90 -4.00 0.90 -10.41
N GLN A 91 -3.61 2.17 -10.42
CA GLN A 91 -3.98 3.14 -11.45
C GLN A 91 -2.75 3.97 -11.83
N HIS A 92 -2.40 4.00 -13.11
CA HIS A 92 -1.41 4.95 -13.62
C HIS A 92 -2.00 6.36 -13.64
N LEU A 93 -1.14 7.36 -13.43
CA LEU A 93 -1.56 8.74 -13.39
C LEU A 93 -0.91 9.56 -14.48
N THR A 94 -1.69 10.53 -14.97
CA THR A 94 -1.18 11.74 -15.61
C THR A 94 -1.24 12.91 -14.62
N GLY A 95 -0.12 13.62 -14.48
CA GLY A 95 -0.03 14.79 -13.61
C GLY A 95 -0.06 14.47 -12.11
N ARG A 96 -0.51 15.45 -11.30
CA ARG A 96 -0.61 15.34 -9.83
C ARG A 96 -1.99 15.73 -9.29
N PRO A 97 -3.04 14.94 -9.54
CA PRO A 97 -4.39 15.27 -9.09
C PRO A 97 -4.50 15.27 -7.55
N LYS A 98 -5.43 16.07 -7.00
CA LYS A 98 -5.73 16.10 -5.56
C LYS A 98 -6.56 14.89 -5.11
N GLU A 99 -7.36 14.33 -6.00
CA GLU A 99 -8.20 13.16 -5.79
C GLU A 99 -8.32 12.34 -7.08
N SER A 100 -8.62 11.04 -6.96
CA SER A 100 -8.83 10.15 -8.10
C SER A 100 -9.93 9.14 -7.80
N GLU A 101 -10.74 8.82 -8.80
CA GLU A 101 -11.73 7.75 -8.75
C GLU A 101 -11.07 6.40 -9.07
N CYS A 102 -11.34 5.38 -8.26
CA CYS A 102 -10.83 4.04 -8.52
C CYS A 102 -11.60 3.36 -9.67
N PRO A 103 -10.92 2.84 -10.71
CA PRO A 103 -11.60 2.20 -11.84
C PRO A 103 -12.29 0.87 -11.48
N LYS A 104 -11.91 0.23 -10.36
CA LYS A 104 -12.51 -1.04 -9.91
C LYS A 104 -13.66 -0.82 -8.91
N CYS A 105 -13.44 -0.07 -7.84
CA CYS A 105 -14.45 0.10 -6.79
C CYS A 105 -15.29 1.38 -6.92
N ARG A 106 -15.00 2.23 -7.92
CA ARG A 106 -15.74 3.44 -8.27
C ARG A 106 -15.86 4.49 -7.16
N LYS A 107 -15.03 4.38 -6.11
CA LYS A 107 -14.93 5.36 -5.03
C LYS A 107 -13.83 6.38 -5.35
N THR A 108 -14.09 7.64 -5.03
CA THR A 108 -13.11 8.73 -5.10
C THR A 108 -12.40 8.86 -3.76
N TYR A 109 -11.07 8.96 -3.82
CA TYR A 109 -10.23 9.19 -2.65
C TYR A 109 -9.23 10.31 -2.93
N PRO A 110 -8.84 11.07 -1.89
CA PRO A 110 -7.73 12.00 -1.98
C PRO A 110 -6.41 11.28 -2.31
N VAL A 111 -5.54 11.95 -3.07
CA VAL A 111 -4.18 11.50 -3.35
C VAL A 111 -3.22 12.18 -2.39
N ASP A 112 -2.57 11.41 -1.54
CA ASP A 112 -1.56 11.91 -0.63
C ASP A 112 -0.19 11.92 -1.31
N TRP A 113 0.21 13.04 -1.89
CA TRP A 113 1.51 13.19 -2.55
C TRP A 113 2.71 13.22 -1.60
N SER A 114 2.45 13.41 -0.30
CA SER A 114 3.48 13.33 0.74
C SER A 114 3.79 11.88 1.11
N ASP A 115 2.81 10.99 0.89
CA ASP A 115 2.98 9.55 1.06
C ASP A 115 3.98 9.01 0.02
N ARG A 116 5.01 8.33 0.50
CA ARG A 116 6.02 7.68 -0.35
C ARG A 116 5.99 6.20 -0.04
N ALA A 117 5.42 5.44 -0.98
CA ALA A 117 5.30 4.00 -0.91
C ALA A 117 6.28 3.29 -1.84
#